data_AF-A0AAW0M9D9-F1
#
_entry.id   AF-A0AAW0M9D9-F1
#
_cell.length_a   1.000
_cell.length_b   1.000
_cell.length_c   1.000
_cell.angle_alpha   90.00
_cell.angle_beta   90.00
_cell.angle_gamma   90.00
#
_symmetry.space_group_name_H-M   'P 1'
#
loop_
_entity.id
_entity.type
_entity.pdbx_description
1 polymer ?
#
loop_
_entity_poly.entity_id
_entity_poly.type
_entity_poly.pdbx_seq_one_letter_code
_entity_poly.pdbx_strand_id
1 'polypeptide(L)'
;MTSPSSCPVLIFYHNECNHNDSTDANFSIKCGGPTMLAEGIVYEAENSFSFGAAWYYVTNTEKWAVSNVGLFAERNNTLAQVIATNTPELYQTSRMSPSSLRYYGLGLDNGLYNGSLTWKDFDISKEAGGVDRALQKIFKANVSENYLEIHLFWAGYYFQMKSTLENKQE
;
A
#
# COMPACT_ATOMS: atom_id res chain seq x y z
N MET A 1 -12.81 -18.05 10.95
CA MET A 1 -11.40 -17.60 10.87
C MET A 1 -11.35 -16.52 9.81
N THR A 2 -11.30 -15.27 10.24
CA THR A 2 -11.36 -14.06 9.38
C THR A 2 -10.12 -13.96 8.52
N SER A 3 -10.30 -13.73 7.22
CA SER A 3 -9.23 -13.74 6.23
C SER A 3 -8.51 -12.39 6.26
N PRO A 4 -7.16 -12.33 6.18
CA PRO A 4 -6.48 -11.05 6.22
C PRO A 4 -6.58 -10.32 4.90
N SER A 5 -6.82 -9.03 5.02
CA SER A 5 -6.76 -8.02 3.98
C SER A 5 -5.39 -7.96 3.34
N SER A 6 -5.40 -8.01 2.02
CA SER A 6 -4.22 -7.95 1.19
C SER A 6 -4.09 -6.57 0.53
N CYS A 7 -2.92 -5.95 0.68
CA CYS A 7 -2.52 -4.78 -0.08
C CYS A 7 -1.69 -5.25 -1.28
N PRO A 8 -2.20 -5.23 -2.51
CA PRO A 8 -1.41 -5.47 -3.72
C PRO A 8 -0.58 -4.24 -4.13
N VAL A 9 -1.11 -3.03 -3.95
CA VAL A 9 -0.50 -1.81 -4.51
C VAL A 9 -0.74 -0.59 -3.64
N LEU A 10 0.31 0.23 -3.50
CA LEU A 10 0.27 1.55 -2.87
C LEU A 10 0.91 2.58 -3.80
N ILE A 11 0.23 3.69 -4.08
CA ILE A 11 0.73 4.78 -4.93
C ILE A 11 0.62 6.10 -4.17
N PHE A 12 1.68 6.91 -4.25
CA PHE A 12 1.73 8.25 -3.70
C PHE A 12 2.30 9.24 -4.69
N TYR A 13 1.67 10.41 -4.76
CA TYR A 13 2.19 11.52 -5.53
C TYR A 13 1.84 12.88 -4.91
N HIS A 14 2.72 13.85 -5.12
CA HIS A 14 2.52 15.23 -4.68
C HIS A 14 1.58 15.97 -5.63
N ASN A 15 0.63 16.76 -5.09
CA ASN A 15 -0.34 17.48 -5.92
C ASN A 15 0.21 18.78 -6.51
N GLU A 16 1.19 19.39 -5.86
CA GLU A 16 1.73 20.70 -6.25
C GLU A 16 3.15 20.53 -6.80
N CYS A 17 3.25 20.03 -8.03
CA CYS A 17 4.50 20.06 -8.78
C CYS A 17 4.74 21.47 -9.32
N ASN A 18 5.42 22.33 -8.57
CA ASN A 18 6.04 23.52 -9.17
C ASN A 18 7.26 23.07 -9.97
N HIS A 19 7.27 23.39 -11.26
CA HIS A 19 8.14 22.80 -12.29
C HIS A 19 9.65 23.09 -12.14
N ASN A 20 10.07 23.65 -11.00
CA ASN A 20 11.43 24.12 -10.78
C ASN A 20 12.07 23.59 -9.48
N ASP A 21 11.42 22.68 -8.76
CA ASP A 21 12.01 22.00 -7.61
C ASP A 21 12.26 20.52 -7.94
N SER A 22 13.51 20.11 -7.73
CA SER A 22 14.02 18.80 -8.13
C SER A 22 13.78 17.83 -6.98
N THR A 23 12.72 17.01 -7.04
CA THR A 23 12.72 15.62 -6.52
C THR A 23 11.41 14.89 -6.78
N ASP A 24 11.45 13.76 -7.48
CA ASP A 24 11.10 12.39 -7.02
C ASP A 24 10.19 12.17 -5.77
N ALA A 25 9.25 13.06 -5.45
CA ALA A 25 8.34 12.92 -4.30
C ALA A 25 7.23 11.85 -4.52
N ASN A 26 7.19 11.26 -5.71
CA ASN A 26 6.21 10.25 -6.09
C ASN A 26 6.84 8.86 -5.96
N PHE A 27 6.15 7.94 -5.31
CA PHE A 27 6.57 6.56 -5.22
C PHE A 27 5.37 5.63 -5.39
N SER A 28 5.62 4.50 -6.04
CA SER A 28 4.62 3.46 -6.26
C SER A 28 5.22 2.14 -5.82
N ILE A 29 4.52 1.39 -4.98
CA ILE A 29 5.03 0.20 -4.32
C ILE A 29 4.17 -0.99 -4.73
N LYS A 30 4.82 -2.03 -5.26
CA LYS A 30 4.20 -3.34 -5.48
C LYS A 30 4.38 -4.17 -4.22
N CYS A 31 3.30 -4.28 -3.46
CA CYS A 31 3.31 -4.87 -2.14
C CYS A 31 3.46 -6.41 -2.24
N GLY A 32 4.44 -6.96 -1.51
CA GLY A 32 4.76 -8.38 -1.51
C GLY A 32 5.23 -8.94 -2.85
N GLY A 33 5.72 -8.11 -3.78
CA GLY A 33 6.10 -8.57 -5.11
C GLY A 33 7.24 -7.80 -5.77
N PRO A 34 7.71 -8.28 -6.93
CA PRO A 34 8.82 -7.69 -7.66
C PRO A 34 8.42 -6.40 -8.36
N THR A 35 9.43 -5.64 -8.83
CA THR A 35 9.26 -4.43 -9.64
C THR A 35 8.42 -4.74 -10.87
N MET A 36 7.50 -3.85 -11.22
CA MET A 36 6.58 -4.04 -12.34
C MET A 36 6.24 -2.72 -13.02
N LEU A 37 6.04 -2.75 -14.34
CA LEU A 37 5.44 -1.66 -15.09
C LEU A 37 3.98 -2.02 -15.38
N ALA A 38 3.04 -1.17 -14.95
CA ALA A 38 1.62 -1.33 -15.26
C ALA A 38 1.02 0.06 -15.51
N GLU A 39 0.28 0.19 -16.62
CA GLU A 39 -0.42 1.44 -16.99
C GLU A 39 0.49 2.69 -17.02
N GLY A 40 1.76 2.52 -17.39
CA GLY A 40 2.75 3.60 -17.44
C GLY A 40 3.38 3.99 -16.09
N ILE A 41 3.00 3.31 -15.01
CA ILE A 41 3.54 3.51 -13.66
C ILE A 41 4.55 2.40 -13.34
N VAL A 42 5.74 2.78 -12.88
CA VAL A 42 6.76 1.86 -12.37
C VAL A 42 6.52 1.64 -10.89
N TYR A 43 6.16 0.41 -10.53
CA TYR A 43 6.00 -0.01 -9.15
C TYR A 43 7.29 -0.62 -8.63
N GLU A 44 7.84 -0.06 -7.56
CA GLU A 44 9.03 -0.53 -6.87
C GLU A 44 8.75 -1.84 -6.13
N ALA A 45 9.76 -2.72 -6.12
CA ALA A 45 9.65 -4.03 -5.49
C ALA A 45 9.57 -3.94 -3.96
N GLU A 46 8.70 -4.76 -3.39
CA GLU A 46 8.67 -5.05 -1.97
C GLU A 46 8.91 -6.57 -1.77
N ASN A 47 10.14 -7.00 -2.09
CA ASN A 47 10.56 -8.41 -2.17
C ASN A 47 10.73 -9.12 -0.81
N SER A 48 9.94 -8.74 0.20
CA SER A 48 10.11 -9.10 1.60
C SER A 48 9.38 -10.40 1.98
N PHE A 49 9.69 -11.50 1.30
CA PHE A 49 9.04 -12.79 1.56
C PHE A 49 9.60 -13.54 2.79
N SER A 50 10.80 -13.18 3.30
CA SER A 50 11.53 -14.00 4.28
C SER A 50 12.00 -13.27 5.55
N PHE A 51 11.27 -12.25 6.02
CA PHE A 51 11.72 -11.44 7.17
C PHE A 51 11.10 -11.83 8.52
N GLY A 52 10.48 -13.01 8.62
CA GLY A 52 9.91 -13.50 9.88
C GLY A 52 8.71 -12.68 10.37
N ALA A 53 8.38 -12.84 11.66
CA ALA A 53 7.15 -12.29 12.23
C ALA A 53 7.15 -10.77 12.43
N ALA A 54 8.31 -10.13 12.53
CA ALA A 54 8.42 -8.69 12.68
C ALA A 54 9.68 -8.19 11.99
N TRP A 55 9.54 -7.19 11.14
CA TRP A 55 10.64 -6.66 10.35
C TRP A 55 10.35 -5.27 9.82
N TYR A 56 11.42 -4.60 9.41
CA TYR A 56 11.36 -3.34 8.69
C TYR A 56 12.35 -3.36 7.53
N TYR A 57 12.08 -2.54 6.52
CA TYR A 57 12.93 -2.37 5.35
C TYR A 57 12.87 -0.92 4.91
N VAL A 58 14.04 -0.34 4.63
CA VAL A 58 14.19 0.99 4.04
C VAL A 58 14.81 0.80 2.67
N THR A 59 14.31 1.47 1.65
CA THR A 59 14.90 1.37 0.31
C THR A 59 16.28 1.99 0.25
N ASN A 60 17.12 1.52 -0.68
CA ASN A 60 18.43 2.12 -0.93
C ASN A 60 18.34 3.57 -1.44
N THR A 61 17.21 3.94 -2.03
CA THR A 61 16.93 5.33 -2.46
C THR A 61 16.46 6.20 -1.31
N GLU A 62 16.19 5.62 -0.14
CA GLU A 62 15.62 6.28 1.04
C GLU A 62 14.34 7.07 0.74
N LYS A 63 13.62 6.70 -0.34
CA LYS A 63 12.35 7.32 -0.73
C LYS A 63 11.16 6.78 0.05
N TRP A 64 11.23 5.51 0.44
CA TRP A 64 10.18 4.89 1.23
C TRP A 64 10.72 3.77 2.12
N ALA A 65 9.93 3.42 3.13
CA ALA A 65 10.19 2.29 4.01
C ALA A 65 8.89 1.55 4.33
N VAL A 66 9.03 0.34 4.82
CA VAL A 66 7.90 -0.49 5.28
C VAL A 66 8.29 -1.19 6.58
N SER A 67 7.34 -1.30 7.50
CA SER A 67 7.45 -2.13 8.70
C SER A 67 6.24 -3.02 8.83
N ASN A 68 6.45 -4.28 9.20
CA ASN A 68 5.39 -5.26 9.39
C ASN A 68 5.54 -5.93 10.76
N VAL A 69 4.41 -6.13 11.44
CA VAL A 69 4.31 -6.95 12.64
C VAL A 69 3.20 -7.97 12.50
N GLY A 70 3.55 -9.21 12.80
CA GLY A 70 2.71 -10.39 12.80
C GLY A 70 3.10 -11.37 11.69
N LEU A 71 2.88 -12.66 12.00
CA LEU A 71 3.11 -13.77 11.09
C LEU A 71 1.77 -14.30 10.57
N PHE A 72 1.65 -14.46 9.25
CA PHE A 72 0.55 -15.21 8.66
C PHE A 72 1.04 -16.55 8.12
N ALA A 73 0.18 -17.56 8.21
CA ALA A 73 0.34 -18.75 7.40
C ALA A 73 0.20 -18.33 5.94
N GLU A 74 1.23 -18.58 5.13
CA GLU A 74 1.18 -18.37 3.69
C GLU A 74 -0.05 -19.09 3.13
N ARG A 75 -0.98 -18.32 2.59
CA ARG A 75 -1.95 -18.89 1.66
C ARG A 75 -1.34 -18.78 0.28
N ASN A 76 -1.21 -19.93 -0.37
CA ASN A 76 -1.11 -19.99 -1.81
C ASN A 76 -2.40 -19.37 -2.35
N ASN A 77 -2.36 -18.06 -2.64
CA ASN A 77 -3.47 -17.40 -3.29
C ASN A 77 -3.65 -18.10 -4.64
N THR A 78 -4.72 -18.87 -4.76
CA THR A 78 -5.21 -19.32 -6.06
C THR A 78 -5.35 -18.10 -6.93
N LEU A 79 -4.88 -18.21 -8.17
CA LEU A 79 -4.83 -17.20 -9.22
C LEU A 79 -6.22 -16.69 -9.63
N ALA A 80 -7.04 -16.21 -8.70
CA ALA A 80 -8.23 -15.44 -9.01
C ALA A 80 -7.76 -14.18 -9.72
N GLN A 81 -7.82 -14.17 -11.05
CA GLN A 81 -7.57 -12.97 -11.84
C GLN A 81 -8.62 -11.94 -11.47
N VAL A 82 -8.20 -10.72 -11.17
CA VAL A 82 -9.15 -9.61 -11.00
C VAL A 82 -9.92 -9.48 -12.31
N ILE A 83 -11.25 -9.46 -12.23
CA ILE A 83 -12.10 -9.33 -13.41
C ILE A 83 -11.99 -7.88 -13.92
N ALA A 84 -11.86 -7.71 -15.25
CA ALA A 84 -11.86 -6.41 -15.94
C ALA A 84 -10.66 -5.47 -15.66
N THR A 85 -9.45 -6.02 -15.59
CA THR A 85 -8.20 -5.24 -15.65
C THR A 85 -7.32 -5.67 -16.81
N ASN A 86 -6.61 -4.71 -17.42
CA ASN A 86 -5.59 -4.99 -18.44
C ASN A 86 -4.23 -5.36 -17.84
N THR A 87 -4.10 -5.31 -16.51
CA THR A 87 -2.85 -5.54 -15.77
C THR A 87 -3.05 -6.52 -14.60
N PRO A 88 -3.50 -7.77 -14.87
CA PRO A 88 -3.79 -8.74 -13.81
C PRO A 88 -2.57 -9.09 -12.95
N GLU A 89 -1.35 -8.95 -13.48
CA GLU A 89 -0.09 -9.20 -12.79
C GLU A 89 0.13 -8.26 -11.59
N LEU A 90 -0.45 -7.06 -11.65
CA LEU A 90 -0.39 -6.07 -10.58
C LEU A 90 -1.03 -6.59 -9.29
N TYR A 91 -2.00 -7.50 -9.42
CA TYR A 91 -2.78 -8.03 -8.32
C TYR A 91 -2.45 -9.49 -7.97
N GLN A 92 -1.37 -10.04 -8.51
CA GLN A 92 -0.95 -11.41 -8.21
C GLN A 92 -0.35 -11.56 -6.81
N THR A 93 0.32 -10.51 -6.34
CA THR A 93 0.96 -10.48 -5.02
C THR A 93 0.30 -9.43 -4.16
N SER A 94 0.18 -9.74 -2.89
CA SER A 94 -0.27 -8.78 -1.89
C SER A 94 0.41 -9.08 -0.57
N ARG A 95 0.77 -8.05 0.19
CA ARG A 95 1.21 -8.25 1.58
C ARG A 95 0.01 -8.34 2.50
N MET A 96 0.03 -9.36 3.36
CA MET A 96 -0.89 -9.52 4.48
C MET A 96 -0.12 -9.25 5.78
N SER A 97 -0.72 -8.50 6.72
CA SER A 97 -0.18 -8.30 8.07
C SER A 97 -1.24 -8.55 9.15
N PRO A 98 -0.97 -9.39 10.17
CA PRO A 98 -1.96 -9.72 11.20
C PRO A 98 -2.19 -8.64 12.23
N SER A 99 -1.21 -7.76 12.39
CA SER A 99 -1.25 -6.75 13.44
C SER A 99 -1.13 -5.35 12.84
N SER A 100 0.04 -5.02 12.28
CA SER A 100 0.35 -3.67 11.86
C SER A 100 1.28 -3.71 10.67
N LEU A 101 0.80 -3.19 9.54
CA LEU A 101 1.61 -2.89 8.37
C LEU A 101 1.70 -1.38 8.23
N ARG A 102 2.91 -0.85 8.16
CA ARG A 102 3.12 0.58 8.00
C ARG A 102 4.01 0.85 6.82
N TYR A 103 3.58 1.77 5.97
CA TYR A 103 4.39 2.32 4.90
C TYR A 103 4.79 3.73 5.25
N TYR A 104 6.00 4.10 4.86
CA TYR A 104 6.55 5.42 5.10
C TYR A 104 7.02 6.01 3.79
N GLY A 105 6.53 7.19 3.42
CA GLY A 105 7.19 8.05 2.44
C GLY A 105 8.21 8.91 3.17
N LEU A 106 9.45 8.96 2.67
CA LEU A 106 10.59 9.59 3.32
C LEU A 106 11.13 10.72 2.43
N GLY A 107 11.70 11.76 3.06
CA GLY A 107 12.28 12.88 2.34
C GLY A 107 11.26 13.65 1.50
N LEU A 108 10.00 13.68 1.95
CA LEU A 108 8.92 14.41 1.29
C LEU A 108 8.98 15.89 1.63
N ASP A 109 8.53 16.73 0.71
CA ASP A 109 8.30 18.14 1.01
C ASP A 109 7.03 18.31 1.83
N ASN A 110 6.94 19.41 2.57
CA ASN A 110 5.72 19.73 3.29
C ASN A 110 4.64 20.20 2.31
N GLY A 111 3.51 19.53 2.30
CA GLY A 111 2.45 19.80 1.33
C GLY A 111 1.36 18.75 1.30
N LEU A 112 0.41 18.93 0.37
CA LEU A 112 -0.73 18.04 0.21
C LEU A 112 -0.42 16.96 -0.83
N TYR A 113 -0.46 15.71 -0.38
CA TYR A 113 -0.24 14.52 -1.21
C TYR A 113 -1.56 13.79 -1.47
N ASN A 114 -1.67 13.21 -2.65
CA ASN A 114 -2.70 12.23 -2.96
C ASN A 114 -2.09 10.83 -2.90
N GLY A 115 -2.78 9.94 -2.20
CA GLY A 115 -2.48 8.52 -2.15
C GLY A 115 -3.61 7.71 -2.77
N SER A 116 -3.26 6.58 -3.38
CA SER A 116 -4.24 5.54 -3.68
C SER A 116 -3.74 4.18 -3.22
N LEU A 117 -4.65 3.43 -2.63
CA LEU A 117 -4.43 2.09 -2.12
C LEU A 117 -5.44 1.17 -2.77
N THR A 118 -4.97 0.12 -3.42
CA THR A 118 -5.85 -0.86 -4.05
C THR A 118 -5.79 -2.15 -3.27
N TRP A 119 -6.95 -2.73 -3.00
CA TRP A 119 -7.11 -4.01 -2.31
C TRP A 119 -7.72 -5.04 -3.24
N LYS A 120 -7.39 -6.31 -3.01
CA LYS A 120 -8.00 -7.45 -3.68
C LYS A 120 -8.24 -8.55 -2.66
N ASP A 121 -9.49 -8.87 -2.35
CA ASP A 121 -9.85 -10.05 -1.55
C ASP A 121 -11.36 -10.35 -1.52
N PHE A 122 -11.71 -11.56 -1.05
CA PHE A 122 -13.09 -12.01 -0.83
C PHE A 122 -13.79 -11.31 0.35
N ASP A 123 -13.08 -10.87 1.40
CA ASP A 123 -13.72 -10.24 2.59
C ASP A 123 -14.15 -8.78 2.34
N ILE A 124 -13.58 -8.11 1.33
CA ILE A 124 -14.07 -6.81 0.85
C ILE A 124 -15.17 -6.95 -0.21
N SER A 125 -15.60 -8.17 -0.56
CA SER A 125 -16.56 -8.39 -1.65
C SER A 125 -17.88 -7.65 -1.47
N LYS A 126 -18.31 -7.39 -0.23
CA LYS A 126 -19.47 -6.54 0.05
C LYS A 126 -19.24 -5.08 -0.35
N GLU A 127 -18.05 -4.55 -0.05
CA GLU A 127 -17.66 -3.17 -0.38
C GLU A 127 -17.29 -3.03 -1.88
N ALA A 128 -16.65 -4.04 -2.44
CA ALA A 128 -16.29 -4.15 -3.86
C ALA A 128 -17.46 -4.57 -4.77
N GLY A 129 -18.63 -4.90 -4.19
CA GLY A 129 -19.83 -5.31 -4.93
C GLY A 129 -19.72 -6.67 -5.64
N GLY A 130 -18.81 -7.54 -5.21
CA GLY A 130 -18.56 -8.87 -5.79
C GLY A 130 -17.21 -9.46 -5.40
N VAL A 131 -17.02 -10.74 -5.68
CA VAL A 131 -15.72 -11.43 -5.52
C VAL A 131 -14.78 -11.09 -6.68
N ASP A 132 -13.47 -11.24 -6.49
CA ASP A 132 -12.43 -11.00 -7.51
C ASP A 132 -12.44 -9.58 -8.13
N ARG A 133 -12.89 -8.60 -7.35
CA ARG A 133 -12.86 -7.18 -7.71
C ARG A 133 -11.83 -6.44 -6.89
N ALA A 134 -11.02 -5.64 -7.58
CA ALA A 134 -10.14 -4.70 -6.92
C ALA A 134 -10.95 -3.51 -6.42
N LEU A 135 -10.71 -3.10 -5.17
CA LEU A 135 -11.27 -1.87 -4.60
C LEU A 135 -10.14 -0.87 -4.42
N GLN A 136 -10.23 0.26 -5.12
CA GLN A 136 -9.28 1.36 -4.97
C GLN A 136 -9.85 2.39 -3.99
N LYS A 137 -9.07 2.74 -2.98
CA LYS A 137 -9.36 3.85 -2.06
C LYS A 137 -8.37 4.98 -2.29
N ILE A 138 -8.90 6.13 -2.64
CA ILE A 138 -8.13 7.38 -2.79
C ILE A 138 -8.22 8.15 -1.48
N PHE A 139 -7.11 8.74 -1.06
CA PHE A 139 -7.02 9.55 0.15
C PHE A 139 -6.06 10.71 -0.06
N LYS A 140 -6.21 11.73 0.79
CA LYS A 140 -5.34 12.90 0.82
C LYS A 140 -4.63 12.94 2.16
N ALA A 141 -3.34 13.22 2.13
CA ALA A 141 -2.54 13.37 3.33
C ALA A 141 -1.76 14.68 3.23
N ASN A 142 -1.75 15.44 4.32
CA ASN A 142 -0.86 16.58 4.43
C ASN A 142 0.44 16.14 5.12
N VAL A 143 1.58 16.56 4.60
CA VAL A 143 2.90 16.23 5.12
C VAL A 143 3.45 17.48 5.78
N SER A 144 3.88 17.36 7.03
CA SER A 144 4.41 18.47 7.83
C SER A 144 5.77 18.20 8.47
N GLU A 145 6.22 16.94 8.46
CA GLU A 145 7.46 16.49 9.11
C GLU A 145 8.43 15.83 8.12
N ASN A 146 8.31 16.16 6.83
CA ASN A 146 9.08 15.57 5.73
C ASN A 146 8.94 14.04 5.57
N TYR A 147 7.99 13.43 6.25
CA TYR A 147 7.62 12.03 6.08
C TYR A 147 6.11 11.84 6.17
N LEU A 148 5.63 10.77 5.57
CA LEU A 148 4.25 10.32 5.63
C LEU A 148 4.21 8.90 6.15
N GLU A 149 3.37 8.61 7.15
CA GLU A 149 3.07 7.26 7.63
C GLU A 149 1.68 6.86 7.14
N ILE A 150 1.57 5.65 6.60
CA ILE A 150 0.30 4.97 6.35
C ILE A 150 0.28 3.71 7.19
N HIS A 151 -0.61 3.70 8.16
CA HIS A 151 -0.84 2.59 9.05
C HIS A 151 -2.07 1.80 8.60
N LEU A 152 -1.80 0.57 8.21
CA LEU A 152 -2.74 -0.41 7.77
C LEU A 152 -2.90 -1.47 8.88
N PHE A 153 -4.11 -1.59 9.44
CA PHE A 153 -4.37 -2.51 10.55
C PHE A 153 -5.78 -3.10 10.49
N TRP A 154 -5.92 -4.27 11.10
CA TRP A 154 -7.20 -4.97 11.20
C TRP A 154 -7.99 -4.51 12.44
N ALA A 155 -9.27 -4.17 12.25
CA ALA A 155 -10.13 -3.62 13.31
C ALA A 155 -11.32 -4.54 13.68
N GLY A 156 -11.14 -5.87 13.65
CA GLY A 156 -12.18 -6.82 14.09
C GLY A 156 -13.09 -7.37 12.99
N TYR A 157 -13.52 -6.52 12.06
CA TYR A 157 -14.45 -6.90 10.98
C TYR A 157 -14.02 -6.44 9.60
N TYR A 158 -13.26 -5.35 9.54
CA TYR A 158 -12.77 -4.74 8.31
C TYR A 158 -11.37 -4.19 8.54
N PHE A 159 -10.70 -3.90 7.43
CA PHE A 159 -9.41 -3.23 7.44
C PHE A 159 -9.58 -1.72 7.60
N GLN A 160 -8.64 -1.10 8.30
CA GLN A 160 -8.57 0.34 8.47
C GLN A 160 -7.23 0.83 7.95
N MET A 161 -7.28 1.95 7.25
CA MET A 161 -6.11 2.71 6.83
C MET A 161 -6.17 4.02 7.59
N LYS A 162 -5.09 4.37 8.27
CA LYS A 162 -4.86 5.67 8.86
C LYS A 162 -3.62 6.28 8.26
N SER A 163 -3.63 7.58 8.02
CA SER A 163 -2.42 8.34 7.68
C SER A 163 -2.05 9.28 8.83
N THR A 164 -0.81 9.80 8.84
CA THR A 164 -0.28 10.65 9.93
C THR A 164 -1.16 11.84 10.33
N LEU A 165 -2.18 12.22 9.54
CA LEU A 165 -3.09 13.34 9.87
C LEU A 165 -4.58 13.00 9.97
N GLU A 166 -4.98 11.72 9.94
CA GLU A 166 -6.35 11.38 10.38
C GLU A 166 -6.54 11.48 11.92
N ASN A 167 -5.47 11.75 12.68
CA ASN A 167 -5.52 11.90 14.14
C ASN A 167 -5.72 13.36 14.63
N LYS A 168 -6.32 14.26 13.84
CA LYS A 168 -6.72 15.62 14.30
C LYS A 168 -8.23 15.87 14.25
N GLN A 169 -9.03 14.84 14.50
CA GLN A 169 -10.40 15.03 14.99
C GLN A 169 -10.51 14.29 16.32
N GLU A 170 -10.18 15.02 17.38
CA GLU A 170 -10.66 14.76 18.74
C GLU A 170 -12.13 15.20 18.85
#